data_AF-A0A5J4RE57-F1
#
_entry.id   AF-A0A5J4RE57-F1
#
_cell.length_a   1.000
_cell.length_b   1.000
_cell.length_c   1.000
_cell.angle_alpha   90.00
_cell.angle_beta   90.00
_cell.angle_gamma   90.00
#
_symmetry.space_group_name_H-M   'P 1'
#
loop_
_entity.id
_entity.type
_entity.pdbx_description
1 polymer ?
#
loop_
_entity_poly.entity_id
_entity_poly.type
_entity_poly.pdbx_seq_one_letter_code
_entity_poly.pdbx_strand_id
1 'polypeptide(L)'
;MNDRVDLSKEIIFSSSDKSLSNQINKAEKEGKIKKIAPRIYTTNLRDSERYIFKRNFFEILKWRFPNAVISHRSASDCSRSGGN
;
A
#
# COMPACT_ATOMS: atom_id res chain seq x y z
N MET A 1 9.59 8.19 18.33
CA MET A 1 8.64 7.92 17.23
C MET A 1 8.10 6.51 17.43
N ASN A 2 6.77 6.32 17.40
CA ASN A 2 6.17 5.00 17.56
C ASN A 2 6.24 4.24 16.23
N ASP A 3 7.36 3.59 15.95
CA ASP A 3 7.53 2.69 14.80
C ASP A 3 6.87 1.33 15.07
N ARG A 4 5.55 1.35 15.32
CA ARG A 4 4.75 0.15 15.50
C ARG A 4 4.05 -0.19 14.20
N VAL A 5 4.01 -1.48 13.87
CA VAL A 5 3.19 -1.97 12.76
C VAL A 5 1.72 -1.71 13.08
N ASP A 6 1.06 -0.89 12.26
CA ASP A 6 -0.36 -0.60 12.42
C ASP A 6 -1.20 -1.77 11.90
N LEU A 7 -1.69 -2.58 12.83
CA LEU A 7 -2.56 -3.72 12.54
C LEU A 7 -4.03 -3.31 12.30
N SER A 8 -4.37 -2.03 12.47
CA SER A 8 -5.71 -1.50 12.17
C SER A 8 -5.93 -1.36 10.67
N LYS A 9 -4.85 -1.26 9.89
CA LYS A 9 -4.90 -1.25 8.43
C LYS A 9 -5.16 -2.65 7.86
N GLU A 10 -5.94 -2.70 6.79
CA GLU A 10 -6.22 -3.93 6.06
C GLU A 10 -4.98 -4.42 5.28
N ILE A 11 -4.12 -3.49 4.82
CA ILE A 11 -2.84 -3.80 4.16
C ILE A 11 -1.66 -3.17 4.89
N ILE A 12 -0.61 -3.97 5.01
CA ILE A 12 0.66 -3.63 5.63
C ILE A 12 1.78 -3.77 4.61
N PHE A 13 2.57 -2.72 4.48
CA PHE A 13 3.73 -2.70 3.59
C PHE A 13 5.02 -2.98 4.35
N SER A 14 5.89 -3.79 3.76
CA SER A 14 7.24 -4.00 4.30
C SER A 14 8.04 -2.71 4.17
N SER A 15 8.62 -2.29 5.29
CA SER A 15 9.59 -1.21 5.35
C SER A 15 11.01 -1.77 5.27
N SER A 16 11.96 -0.91 4.93
CA SER A 16 13.40 -1.23 5.03
C SER A 16 13.90 -1.13 6.48
N ASP A 17 13.06 -0.65 7.39
CA ASP A 17 13.38 -0.55 8.81
C ASP A 17 13.44 -1.93 9.46
N LYS A 18 14.54 -2.21 10.17
CA LYS A 18 14.74 -3.51 10.85
C LYS A 18 13.69 -3.75 11.94
N SER A 19 13.31 -2.70 12.67
CA SER A 19 12.32 -2.83 13.76
C SER A 19 10.95 -3.24 13.21
N LEU A 20 10.49 -2.56 12.16
CA LEU A 20 9.22 -2.88 11.50
C LEU A 20 9.27 -4.24 10.82
N SER A 21 10.38 -4.59 10.16
CA SER A 21 10.55 -5.90 9.51
C SER A 21 10.46 -7.05 10.51
N ASN A 22 11.04 -6.90 11.70
CA ASN A 22 10.96 -7.90 12.76
C ASN A 22 9.52 -8.03 13.30
N GLN A 23 8.82 -6.91 13.48
CA GLN A 23 7.42 -6.92 13.92
C GLN A 23 6.49 -7.58 12.88
N ILE A 24 6.68 -7.32 11.60
CA ILE A 24 5.93 -7.96 10.50
C ILE A 24 6.19 -9.47 10.51
N ASN A 25 7.46 -9.90 10.58
CA ASN A 25 7.79 -11.33 10.67
C ASN A 25 7.15 -11.99 11.90
N LYS A 26 7.12 -11.30 13.04
CA LYS A 26 6.46 -11.81 14.24
C LYS A 26 4.94 -11.95 14.03
N ALA A 27 4.29 -10.93 13.49
CA ALA A 27 2.85 -10.96 13.20
C ALA A 27 2.48 -12.03 12.16
N GLU A 28 3.35 -12.26 11.17
CA GLU A 28 3.19 -13.33 10.17
C GLU A 28 3.29 -14.70 10.84
N LYS A 29 4.32 -14.92 11.68
CA LYS A 29 4.49 -16.18 12.44
C LYS A 29 3.35 -16.43 13.44
N GLU A 30 2.81 -15.38 14.03
CA GLU A 30 1.63 -15.46 14.91
C GLU A 30 0.34 -15.68 14.12
N GLY A 31 0.38 -15.65 12.78
CA GLY A 31 -0.80 -15.80 11.93
C GLY A 31 -1.78 -14.63 12.03
N LYS A 32 -1.33 -13.44 12.44
CA LYS A 32 -2.13 -12.20 12.48
C LYS A 32 -2.20 -11.51 11.12
N ILE A 33 -1.19 -11.75 10.29
CA ILE A 33 -1.12 -11.23 8.91
C ILE A 33 -0.73 -12.33 7.95
N LYS A 34 -1.18 -12.21 6.71
CA LYS A 34 -0.83 -13.12 5.60
C LYS A 34 -0.17 -12.34 4.48
N LYS A 35 0.88 -12.93 3.91
CA LYS A 35 1.55 -12.37 2.73
C LYS A 35 0.70 -12.61 1.48
N ILE A 36 0.40 -11.55 0.74
CA ILE A 36 -0.38 -11.63 -0.51
C ILE A 36 0.45 -11.28 -1.75
N ALA A 37 1.56 -10.55 -1.57
CA ALA A 37 2.48 -10.18 -2.64
C ALA A 37 3.87 -9.81 -2.07
N PRO A 38 4.91 -9.60 -2.91
CA PRO A 38 6.22 -9.17 -2.43
C PRO A 38 6.12 -7.84 -1.67
N ARG A 39 6.60 -7.85 -0.42
CA ARG A 39 6.54 -6.70 0.51
C ARG A 39 5.12 -6.21 0.86
N ILE A 40 4.07 -7.00 0.60
CA ILE A 40 2.68 -6.64 0.89
C ILE A 40 2.01 -7.76 1.68
N TYR A 41 1.44 -7.39 2.82
CA TYR A 41 0.77 -8.27 3.78
C TYR A 41 -0.64 -7.74 4.05
N THR A 42 -1.54 -8.62 4.48
CA THR A 42 -2.90 -8.27 4.89
C THR A 42 -3.23 -8.81 6.27
N THR A 43 -4.01 -8.06 7.04
CA THR A 43 -4.62 -8.49 8.30
C THR A 43 -5.92 -9.27 8.09
N ASN A 44 -6.50 -9.21 6.87
CA ASN A 44 -7.70 -9.94 6.53
C ASN A 44 -7.35 -11.35 6.04
N LEU A 45 -7.64 -12.35 6.88
CA LEU A 45 -7.35 -13.75 6.63
C LEU A 45 -8.58 -14.54 6.14
N ARG A 46 -9.74 -13.88 6.08
CA ARG A 46 -11.03 -14.51 5.75
C ARG A 46 -11.37 -14.36 4.28
N ASP A 47 -11.14 -13.18 3.73
CA ASP A 47 -11.42 -12.89 2.34
C ASP A 47 -10.37 -13.48 1.40
N SER A 48 -10.77 -13.68 0.15
CA SER A 48 -9.85 -14.08 -0.91
C SER A 48 -8.83 -12.98 -1.21
N GLU A 49 -7.58 -13.37 -1.42
CA GLU A 49 -6.44 -12.48 -1.70
C GLU A 49 -6.73 -11.51 -2.86
N ARG A 50 -7.43 -11.98 -3.89
CA ARG A 50 -7.83 -11.18 -5.05
C ARG A 50 -8.80 -10.04 -4.71
N TYR A 51 -9.71 -10.25 -3.77
CA TYR A 51 -10.66 -9.22 -3.33
C TYR A 51 -9.98 -8.18 -2.46
N ILE A 52 -9.15 -8.63 -1.51
CA ILE A 52 -8.34 -7.76 -0.65
C ILE A 52 -7.42 -6.87 -1.50
N PHE A 53 -6.75 -7.45 -2.49
CA PHE A 53 -5.88 -6.71 -3.41
C PHE A 53 -6.66 -5.66 -4.21
N LYS A 54 -7.85 -5.99 -4.73
CA LYS A 54 -8.69 -5.04 -5.48
C LYS A 54 -9.20 -3.90 -4.61
N ARG A 55 -9.63 -4.17 -3.37
CA ARG A 55 -10.11 -3.15 -2.42
C ARG A 55 -9.03 -2.14 -2.08
N ASN A 56 -7.80 -2.63 -1.89
CA ASN A 56 -6.66 -1.83 -1.50
C ASN A 56 -5.75 -1.43 -2.67
N PHE A 57 -6.23 -1.60 -3.91
CA PHE A 57 -5.44 -1.39 -5.12
C PHE A 57 -4.85 0.03 -5.19
N PHE A 58 -5.61 1.05 -4.80
CA PHE A 58 -5.15 2.43 -4.77
C PHE A 58 -4.01 2.66 -3.77
N GLU A 59 -4.07 2.07 -2.58
CA GLU A 59 -3.00 2.17 -1.58
C GLU A 59 -1.72 1.48 -2.07
N ILE A 60 -1.85 0.31 -2.70
CA ILE A 60 -0.72 -0.42 -3.30
C ILE A 60 -0.09 0.42 -4.41
N LEU A 61 -0.90 1.06 -5.26
CA LEU A 61 -0.41 1.93 -6.33
C LEU A 61 0.36 3.13 -5.77
N LYS A 62 -0.20 3.84 -4.78
CA LYS A 62 0.48 4.96 -4.11
C LYS A 62 1.80 4.51 -3.48
N TRP A 63 1.82 3.35 -2.83
CA TRP A 63 3.04 2.84 -2.21
C TRP A 63 4.10 2.45 -3.25
N ARG A 64 3.69 1.83 -4.36
CA ARG A 64 4.62 1.39 -5.41
C ARG A 64 5.14 2.54 -6.26
N PHE A 65 4.30 3.54 -6.48
CA PHE A 65 4.59 4.73 -7.27
C PHE A 65 4.23 5.98 -6.48
N PRO A 66 5.00 6.35 -5.44
CA PRO A 66 4.70 7.50 -4.59
C PRO A 66 4.70 8.82 -5.38
N ASN A 67 5.40 8.87 -6.51
CA ASN A 67 5.47 10.03 -7.39
C ASN A 67 4.60 9.88 -8.65
N ALA A 68 3.78 8.82 -8.76
CA ALA A 68 2.85 8.72 -9.89
C ALA A 68 1.72 9.71 -9.69
N VAL A 69 1.77 10.79 -10.45
CA VAL A 69 0.59 11.60 -10.72
C VAL A 69 -0.37 10.71 -11.50
N ILE A 70 -1.44 10.26 -10.84
CA ILE A 70 -2.59 9.66 -11.54
C ILE A 70 -3.26 10.82 -12.26
N SER A 71 -2.73 11.17 -13.44
CA SER A 71 -3.42 12.03 -14.37
C SER A 71 -4.69 11.29 -14.73
N HIS A 72 -5.81 11.71 -14.13
CA HIS A 72 -7.13 11.45 -14.67
C HIS A 72 -7.02 11.61 -16.19
N ARG A 73 -7.68 10.76 -16.98
CA ARG A 73 -7.80 10.95 -18.45
C ARG A 73 -8.61 12.20 -18.83
N SER A 74 -8.54 13.24 -18.00
CA SER A 74 -8.61 14.64 -18.35
C SER A 74 -7.18 15.20 -18.26
N ALA A 75 -6.26 14.62 -19.03
CA ALA A 75 -5.14 15.37 -19.61
C ALA A 75 -5.73 16.32 -20.66
N SER A 76 -6.69 17.16 -20.23
CA SER A 76 -7.29 18.17 -21.05
C SER A 76 -6.36 19.36 -21.02
N ASP A 77 -5.62 19.46 -22.11
CA ASP A 77 -5.04 20.68 -22.64
C ASP A 77 -3.88 21.31 -21.86
N CYS A 78 -2.71 20.72 -22.11
CA CYS A 78 -1.49 21.50 -22.26
C CYS A 78 -1.57 22.25 -23.60
N SER A 79 -2.11 23.48 -23.63
CA SER A 79 -1.76 24.46 -24.67
C SER A 79 -1.80 25.92 -24.17
N ARG A 80 -0.59 26.44 -24.02
CA ARG A 80 -0.08 27.81 -24.21
C ARG A 80 -1.07 28.99 -24.40
N SER A 81 -0.67 30.10 -23.75
CA SER A 81 -0.53 31.46 -24.30
C SER A 81 -1.71 32.43 -24.25
N GLY A 82 -1.44 33.63 -23.72
CA GLY A 82 -2.09 34.87 -24.15
C GLY A 82 -2.66 35.68 -22.99
N GLY A 83 -2.02 36.81 -22.67
CA GLY A 83 -2.53 37.75 -21.69
C GLY A 83 -3.74 38.54 -22.18
N ASN A 84 -4.37 39.22 -21.24
CA ASN A 84 -4.85 40.58 -21.38
C ASN A 84 -4.85 41.23 -19.99
#